data_AF-A0A3D5KDF2-F1
#
_entry.id   AF-A0A3D5KDF2-F1
#
_cell.length_a   1.000
_cell.length_b   1.000
_cell.length_c   1.000
_cell.angle_alpha   90.00
_cell.angle_beta   90.00
_cell.angle_gamma   90.00
#
_symmetry.space_group_name_H-M   'P 1'
#
loop_
_entity.id
_entity.type
_entity.pdbx_description
1 polymer ?
#
loop_
_entity_poly.entity_id
_entity_poly.type
_entity_poly.pdbx_seq_one_letter_code
_entity_poly.pdbx_strand_id
1 'polypeptide(L)'
;PRENIAFKCNYCDGGKSDKEIGFNGVCSDEIIKNNIEIEQRTWCSSKDSDCLSYLNGEISRSELDDIHNNGAYVCYESQMLREWKAMAGIVQRGERAGQPMKLNKVQNNSLCVLTTRLPNTREEDRFIFGVFLVDENYEGDNYEEGYVSTKSKYKIKLSPKEAEEMLFWSYHANENQPEVARWSSGLHRYFNDEQAIQILRDLALIKKDTEDEELAEEFLQLFAQINAINIDSVGEKNGALIRNEI
;
A
#
# COMPACT_ATOMS: atom_id res chain seq x y z
N PRO A 1 -10.83 2.01 19.13
CA PRO A 1 -11.85 2.09 18.06
C PRO A 1 -11.24 1.50 16.78
N ARG A 2 -12.04 0.86 15.92
CA ARG A 2 -11.59 0.40 14.60
C ARG A 2 -11.13 1.62 13.79
N GLU A 3 -10.00 1.49 13.10
CA GLU A 3 -9.51 2.48 12.14
C GLU A 3 -9.21 1.81 10.80
N ASN A 4 -9.12 2.63 9.75
CA ASN A 4 -8.66 2.22 8.43
C ASN A 4 -7.13 2.36 8.37
N ILE A 5 -6.49 1.69 7.42
CA ILE A 5 -5.03 1.57 7.39
C ILE A 5 -4.45 1.84 6.01
N ALA A 6 -3.41 2.67 5.96
CA ALA A 6 -2.61 2.92 4.77
C ALA A 6 -1.21 2.33 4.95
N PHE A 7 -0.72 1.55 4.00
CA PHE A 7 0.64 0.98 4.02
C PHE A 7 1.59 1.79 3.14
N LYS A 8 2.82 1.97 3.63
CA LYS A 8 3.95 2.53 2.88
C LYS A 8 4.75 1.39 2.27
N CYS A 9 4.55 1.19 0.97
CA CYS A 9 5.22 0.16 0.20
C CYS A 9 6.43 0.76 -0.52
N ASN A 10 7.53 0.03 -0.57
CA ASN A 10 8.65 0.37 -1.44
C ASN A 10 8.23 0.15 -2.90
N TYR A 11 8.69 1.00 -3.82
CA TYR A 11 8.26 0.84 -5.21
C TYR A 11 8.75 -0.49 -5.80
N CYS A 12 7.81 -1.23 -6.39
CA CYS A 12 8.03 -2.48 -7.09
C CYS A 12 7.28 -2.41 -8.42
N ASP A 13 8.01 -2.42 -9.53
CA ASP A 13 7.45 -2.42 -10.88
C ASP A 13 7.28 -3.84 -11.45
N GLY A 14 7.44 -4.87 -10.62
CA GLY A 14 7.21 -6.25 -11.04
C GLY A 14 5.76 -6.47 -11.45
N GLY A 15 5.55 -6.92 -12.69
CA GLY A 15 4.22 -7.07 -13.28
C GLY A 15 3.64 -5.77 -13.88
N LYS A 16 4.40 -4.68 -13.94
CA LYS A 16 3.91 -3.40 -14.47
C LYS A 16 3.39 -3.53 -15.91
N SER A 17 2.24 -2.90 -16.17
CA SER A 17 1.61 -2.76 -17.48
C SER A 17 0.80 -1.46 -17.54
N ASP A 18 0.10 -1.22 -18.66
CA ASP A 18 -0.83 -0.08 -18.77
C ASP A 18 -2.03 -0.20 -17.81
N LYS A 19 -2.28 -1.39 -17.25
CA LYS A 19 -3.38 -1.68 -16.32
C LYS A 19 -2.96 -1.75 -14.85
N GLU A 20 -1.69 -1.94 -14.56
CA GLU A 20 -1.20 -2.09 -13.18
C GLU A 20 0.20 -1.52 -13.01
N ILE A 21 0.45 -0.87 -11.89
CA ILE A 21 1.73 -0.18 -11.67
C ILE A 21 2.89 -1.12 -11.33
N GLY A 22 2.59 -2.35 -10.94
CA GLY A 22 3.55 -3.35 -10.46
C GLY A 22 2.97 -4.12 -9.27
N PHE A 23 3.81 -4.45 -8.29
CA PHE A 23 3.44 -5.19 -7.07
C PHE A 23 2.86 -6.60 -7.28
N ASN A 24 3.14 -7.19 -8.44
CA ASN A 24 2.71 -8.53 -8.84
C ASN A 24 3.79 -9.21 -9.69
N GLY A 25 5.01 -9.23 -9.17
CA GLY A 25 6.20 -9.73 -9.83
C GLY A 25 7.48 -9.25 -9.15
N VAL A 26 8.61 -9.78 -9.58
CA VAL A 26 9.91 -9.26 -9.17
C VAL A 26 10.23 -7.96 -9.92
N CYS A 27 10.84 -6.99 -9.22
CA CYS A 27 11.28 -5.72 -9.78
C CYS A 27 12.14 -5.91 -11.05
N SER A 28 12.12 -4.92 -11.95
CA SER A 28 13.08 -4.83 -13.06
C SER A 28 14.51 -4.59 -12.55
N ASP A 29 15.51 -4.83 -13.39
CA ASP A 29 16.92 -4.59 -13.03
C ASP A 29 17.18 -3.14 -12.58
N GLU A 30 16.52 -2.17 -13.22
CA GLU A 30 16.61 -0.75 -12.85
C GLU A 30 16.08 -0.52 -11.44
N ILE A 31 14.91 -1.08 -11.10
CA ILE A 31 14.30 -0.91 -9.79
C ILE A 31 15.02 -1.73 -8.71
N ILE A 32 15.54 -2.92 -9.03
CA ILE A 32 16.42 -3.69 -8.12
C ILE A 32 17.62 -2.82 -7.76
N LYS A 33 18.32 -2.29 -8.76
CA LYS A 33 19.49 -1.44 -8.55
C LYS A 33 19.14 -0.18 -7.74
N ASN A 34 18.05 0.50 -8.09
CA ASN A 34 17.59 1.67 -7.35
C ASN A 34 17.29 1.34 -5.88
N ASN A 35 16.53 0.28 -5.62
CA ASN A 35 16.14 -0.10 -4.27
C ASN A 35 17.33 -0.54 -3.41
N ILE A 36 18.37 -1.12 -4.00
CA ILE A 36 19.56 -1.61 -3.29
C ILE A 36 20.63 -0.53 -3.13
N GLU A 37 21.02 0.13 -4.21
CA GLU A 37 22.19 1.02 -4.24
C GLU A 37 21.85 2.47 -3.89
N ILE A 38 20.66 2.96 -4.29
CA ILE A 38 20.27 4.37 -4.15
C ILE A 38 19.41 4.56 -2.90
N GLU A 39 18.28 3.87 -2.84
CA GLU A 39 17.30 4.00 -1.75
C GLU A 39 17.67 3.17 -0.51
N GLN A 40 18.57 2.20 -0.66
CA GLN A 40 19.05 1.29 0.39
C GLN A 40 17.89 0.71 1.24
N ARG A 41 16.85 0.23 0.54
CA ARG A 41 15.65 -0.32 1.15
C ARG A 41 16.03 -1.52 2.00
N THR A 42 15.52 -1.55 3.22
CA THR A 42 16.07 -2.45 4.25
C THR A 42 15.99 -3.92 3.89
N TRP A 43 14.87 -4.37 3.31
CA TRP A 43 14.77 -5.75 2.81
C TRP A 43 15.66 -5.97 1.59
N CYS A 44 15.59 -5.09 0.58
CA CYS A 44 16.34 -5.24 -0.68
C CYS A 44 17.86 -5.30 -0.46
N SER A 45 18.39 -4.54 0.51
CA SER A 45 19.81 -4.54 0.86
C SER A 45 20.19 -5.60 1.91
N SER A 46 19.26 -6.48 2.31
CA SER A 46 19.54 -7.59 3.22
C SER A 46 20.28 -8.71 2.50
N LYS A 47 21.17 -9.40 3.22
CA LYS A 47 21.85 -10.62 2.76
C LYS A 47 20.89 -11.76 2.40
N ASP A 48 19.66 -11.70 2.92
CA ASP A 48 18.62 -12.72 2.70
C ASP A 48 17.67 -12.31 1.55
N SER A 49 18.02 -11.27 0.77
CA SER A 49 17.23 -10.82 -0.37
C SER A 49 17.64 -11.51 -1.67
N ASP A 50 16.72 -12.20 -2.32
CA ASP A 50 16.97 -12.82 -3.62
C ASP A 50 17.34 -11.78 -4.69
N CYS A 51 16.79 -10.56 -4.61
CA CYS A 51 17.16 -9.45 -5.49
C CYS A 51 18.63 -9.02 -5.31
N LEU A 52 19.15 -9.09 -4.08
CA LEU A 52 20.57 -8.80 -3.81
C LEU A 52 21.46 -9.95 -4.30
N SER A 53 21.07 -11.20 -4.05
CA SER A 53 21.77 -12.37 -4.60
C SER A 53 21.84 -12.32 -6.12
N TYR A 54 20.75 -11.93 -6.79
CA TYR A 54 20.75 -11.68 -8.23
C TYR A 54 21.71 -10.55 -8.63
N LEU A 55 21.67 -9.40 -7.96
CA LEU A 55 22.55 -8.27 -8.26
C LEU A 55 24.04 -8.62 -8.08
N ASN A 56 24.35 -9.52 -7.14
CA ASN A 56 25.69 -10.05 -6.90
C ASN A 56 26.12 -11.16 -7.89
N GLY A 57 25.20 -11.63 -8.74
CA GLY A 57 25.46 -12.74 -9.67
C GLY A 57 25.46 -14.12 -9.03
N GLU A 58 24.88 -14.27 -7.83
CA GLU A 58 24.75 -15.55 -7.11
C GLU A 58 23.63 -16.43 -7.69
N ILE A 59 22.57 -15.78 -8.21
CA ILE A 59 21.48 -16.41 -8.98
C ILE A 59 21.25 -15.66 -10.28
N SER A 60 20.74 -16.34 -11.29
CA SER A 60 20.33 -15.75 -12.56
C SER A 60 18.97 -15.04 -12.44
N ARG A 61 18.66 -14.19 -13.44
CA ARG A 61 17.33 -13.55 -13.55
C ARG A 61 16.21 -14.57 -13.61
N SER A 62 16.41 -15.67 -14.36
CA SER A 62 15.41 -16.74 -14.48
C SER A 62 15.15 -17.41 -13.13
N GLU A 63 16.20 -17.70 -12.35
CA GLU A 63 16.04 -18.29 -11.02
C GLU A 63 15.28 -17.35 -10.08
N LEU A 64 15.59 -16.04 -10.11
CA LEU A 64 14.86 -15.04 -9.32
C LEU A 64 13.37 -14.97 -9.71
N ASP A 65 13.06 -14.96 -11.00
CA ASP A 65 11.68 -14.98 -11.49
C ASP A 65 10.95 -16.27 -11.11
N ASP A 66 11.63 -17.41 -11.20
CA ASP A 66 11.08 -18.71 -10.85
C ASP A 66 10.73 -18.82 -9.36
N ILE A 67 11.48 -18.18 -8.45
CA ILE A 67 11.10 -18.10 -7.04
C ILE A 67 9.70 -17.47 -6.91
N HIS A 68 9.48 -16.32 -7.54
CA HIS A 68 8.18 -15.64 -7.51
C HIS A 68 7.08 -16.45 -8.22
N ASN A 69 7.37 -16.99 -9.41
CA ASN A 69 6.40 -17.70 -10.25
C ASN A 69 5.95 -19.02 -9.63
N ASN A 70 6.82 -19.66 -8.83
CA ASN A 70 6.47 -20.84 -8.04
C ASN A 70 5.71 -20.51 -6.74
N GLY A 71 5.36 -19.24 -6.53
CA GLY A 71 4.62 -18.78 -5.35
C GLY A 71 5.46 -18.66 -4.09
N ALA A 72 6.79 -18.74 -4.19
CA ALA A 72 7.67 -18.51 -3.06
C ALA A 72 7.79 -17.00 -2.76
N TYR A 73 8.24 -16.71 -1.55
CA TYR A 73 8.40 -15.35 -1.05
C TYR A 73 9.69 -14.71 -1.57
N VAL A 74 9.60 -13.59 -2.28
CA VAL A 74 10.75 -12.74 -2.66
C VAL A 74 10.80 -11.48 -1.79
N CYS A 75 9.67 -10.78 -1.70
CA CYS A 75 9.46 -9.66 -0.78
C CYS A 75 7.95 -9.39 -0.65
N TYR A 76 7.53 -8.62 0.37
CA TYR A 76 6.13 -8.22 0.52
C TYR A 76 5.57 -7.58 -0.74
N GLU A 77 6.29 -6.61 -1.31
CA GLU A 77 5.80 -5.84 -2.46
C GLU A 77 5.65 -6.67 -3.73
N SER A 78 6.48 -7.69 -3.95
CA SER A 78 6.43 -8.52 -5.16
C SER A 78 5.13 -9.32 -5.30
N GLN A 79 4.46 -9.64 -4.19
CA GLN A 79 3.27 -10.51 -4.17
C GLN A 79 2.02 -9.80 -3.63
N MET A 80 2.12 -8.50 -3.36
CA MET A 80 1.10 -7.76 -2.62
C MET A 80 -0.24 -7.72 -3.33
N LEU A 81 -0.26 -7.51 -4.64
CA LEU A 81 -1.50 -7.51 -5.44
C LEU A 81 -1.93 -8.91 -5.91
N ARG A 82 -1.04 -9.90 -5.82
CA ARG A 82 -1.39 -11.32 -6.02
C ARG A 82 -2.21 -11.83 -4.85
N GLU A 83 -1.67 -11.65 -3.64
CA GLU A 83 -2.23 -12.17 -2.40
C GLU A 83 -3.25 -11.22 -1.76
N TRP A 84 -3.30 -9.96 -2.20
CA TRP A 84 -4.06 -8.88 -1.55
C TRP A 84 -3.82 -8.84 -0.04
N LYS A 85 -2.54 -8.91 0.34
CA LYS A 85 -2.08 -9.03 1.73
C LYS A 85 -0.99 -7.99 2.02
N ALA A 86 -1.16 -7.27 3.12
CA ALA A 86 -0.20 -6.30 3.62
C ALA A 86 0.24 -6.66 5.05
N MET A 87 1.55 -6.69 5.27
CA MET A 87 2.18 -7.13 6.52
C MET A 87 2.67 -5.92 7.33
N ALA A 88 2.61 -6.01 8.66
CA ALA A 88 3.00 -4.93 9.57
C ALA A 88 4.51 -4.64 9.58
N GLY A 89 5.32 -5.62 9.17
CA GLY A 89 6.77 -5.59 9.14
C GLY A 89 7.42 -6.15 10.41
N ILE A 90 8.71 -6.45 10.27
CA ILE A 90 9.60 -6.76 11.37
C ILE A 90 10.51 -5.55 11.61
N VAL A 91 10.74 -5.20 12.88
CA VAL A 91 11.68 -4.13 13.24
C VAL A 91 13.08 -4.52 12.77
N GLN A 92 13.69 -3.70 11.92
CA GLN A 92 14.96 -4.06 11.27
C GLN A 92 16.21 -3.54 12.00
N ARG A 93 16.06 -2.55 12.90
CA ARG A 93 17.19 -1.83 13.52
C ARG A 93 16.92 -1.48 14.98
N GLY A 94 18.00 -1.22 15.73
CA GLY A 94 17.95 -0.83 17.13
C GLY A 94 17.76 -2.01 18.08
N GLU A 95 17.54 -1.72 19.37
CA GLU A 95 17.43 -2.73 20.43
C GLU A 95 16.27 -3.73 20.22
N ARG A 96 15.27 -3.32 19.43
CA ARG A 96 14.08 -4.11 19.11
C ARG A 96 14.20 -4.87 17.78
N ALA A 97 15.38 -4.91 17.15
CA ALA A 97 15.57 -5.60 15.89
C ALA A 97 15.12 -7.08 15.99
N GLY A 98 14.43 -7.56 14.95
CA GLY A 98 13.84 -8.89 14.89
C GLY A 98 12.44 -9.00 15.52
N GLN A 99 11.95 -7.96 16.22
CA GLN A 99 10.61 -8.00 16.81
C GLN A 99 9.52 -7.78 15.75
N PRO A 100 8.48 -8.63 15.70
CA PRO A 100 7.32 -8.40 14.85
C PRO A 100 6.55 -7.14 15.25
N MET A 101 6.01 -6.44 14.25
CA MET A 101 5.14 -5.28 14.46
C MET A 101 3.67 -5.73 14.53
N LYS A 102 2.87 -4.99 15.30
CA LYS A 102 1.44 -5.26 15.49
C LYS A 102 0.56 -4.25 14.75
N LEU A 103 -0.66 -4.67 14.40
CA LEU A 103 -1.72 -3.83 13.84
C LEU A 103 -2.87 -3.66 14.84
N ASN A 104 -2.70 -2.76 15.81
CA ASN A 104 -3.57 -2.68 16.99
C ASN A 104 -5.00 -2.15 16.73
N LYS A 105 -5.25 -1.52 15.58
CA LYS A 105 -6.52 -0.81 15.32
C LYS A 105 -7.28 -1.30 14.10
N VAL A 106 -6.74 -2.25 13.34
CA VAL A 106 -7.44 -2.80 12.17
C VAL A 106 -8.35 -3.93 12.62
N GLN A 107 -9.55 -3.98 12.05
CA GLN A 107 -10.48 -5.09 12.23
C GLN A 107 -11.12 -5.40 10.87
N ASN A 108 -11.96 -6.43 10.83
CA ASN A 108 -12.82 -6.63 9.67
C ASN A 108 -13.63 -5.36 9.39
N ASN A 109 -13.88 -5.11 8.11
CA ASN A 109 -14.51 -3.91 7.57
C ASN A 109 -13.66 -2.63 7.61
N SER A 110 -12.40 -2.69 8.03
CA SER A 110 -11.42 -1.62 7.77
C SER A 110 -11.13 -1.51 6.27
N LEU A 111 -10.98 -0.28 5.79
CA LEU A 111 -10.40 -0.01 4.48
C LEU A 111 -8.88 -0.13 4.59
N CYS A 112 -8.27 -0.93 3.72
CA CYS A 112 -6.84 -0.95 3.52
C CYS A 112 -6.50 -0.22 2.22
N VAL A 113 -5.50 0.66 2.30
CA VAL A 113 -5.00 1.45 1.18
C VAL A 113 -3.51 1.18 1.03
N LEU A 114 -3.09 0.79 -0.16
CA LEU A 114 -1.70 0.52 -0.50
C LEU A 114 -1.12 1.74 -1.20
N THR A 115 0.00 2.26 -0.67
CA THR A 115 0.60 3.49 -1.17
C THR A 115 2.06 3.30 -1.52
N THR A 116 2.52 4.04 -2.53
CA THR A 116 3.93 4.06 -2.89
C THR A 116 4.32 5.41 -3.49
N ARG A 117 5.59 5.54 -3.86
CA ARG A 117 6.16 6.69 -4.57
C ARG A 117 7.06 6.16 -5.66
N LEU A 118 7.07 6.79 -6.83
CA LEU A 118 8.08 6.46 -7.84
C LEU A 118 9.49 6.82 -7.32
N PRO A 119 10.55 6.17 -7.83
CA PRO A 119 11.92 6.56 -7.54
C PRO A 119 12.14 8.05 -7.84
N ASN A 120 12.97 8.71 -7.01
CA ASN A 120 13.35 10.11 -7.16
C ASN A 120 12.21 11.15 -7.10
N THR A 121 11.00 10.79 -6.64
CA THR A 121 9.92 11.75 -6.38
C THR A 121 9.91 12.22 -4.93
N ARG A 122 9.08 13.21 -4.58
CA ARG A 122 8.92 13.73 -3.22
C ARG A 122 7.87 12.94 -2.44
N GLU A 123 7.79 13.17 -1.13
CA GLU A 123 6.80 12.49 -0.29
C GLU A 123 5.36 12.92 -0.57
N GLU A 124 5.13 14.14 -1.03
CA GLU A 124 3.82 14.60 -1.54
C GLU A 124 3.34 13.80 -2.75
N ASP A 125 4.25 13.29 -3.57
CA ASP A 125 3.94 12.47 -4.75
C ASP A 125 3.58 11.03 -4.38
N ARG A 126 3.35 10.73 -3.09
CA ARG A 126 2.86 9.42 -2.66
C ARG A 126 1.43 9.25 -3.14
N PHE A 127 1.20 8.20 -3.92
CA PHE A 127 -0.11 7.86 -4.46
C PHE A 127 -0.61 6.51 -3.96
N ILE A 128 -1.91 6.33 -4.10
CA ILE A 128 -2.63 5.08 -3.84
C ILE A 128 -2.60 4.23 -5.10
N PHE A 129 -2.20 2.96 -4.99
CA PHE A 129 -2.18 2.03 -6.14
C PHE A 129 -3.11 0.83 -5.97
N GLY A 130 -3.63 0.61 -4.76
CA GLY A 130 -4.56 -0.47 -4.47
C GLY A 130 -5.38 -0.17 -3.23
N VAL A 131 -6.65 -0.57 -3.25
CA VAL A 131 -7.60 -0.38 -2.17
C VAL A 131 -8.38 -1.66 -1.97
N PHE A 132 -8.56 -2.11 -0.72
CA PHE A 132 -9.37 -3.29 -0.44
C PHE A 132 -10.06 -3.27 0.92
N LEU A 133 -11.17 -3.99 1.03
CA LEU A 133 -11.90 -4.20 2.27
C LEU A 133 -11.27 -5.35 3.04
N VAL A 134 -10.86 -5.09 4.27
CA VAL A 134 -10.28 -6.11 5.15
C VAL A 134 -11.37 -7.09 5.61
N ASP A 135 -11.25 -8.37 5.23
CA ASP A 135 -12.11 -9.47 5.70
C ASP A 135 -11.34 -10.55 6.48
N GLU A 136 -10.01 -10.49 6.42
CA GLU A 136 -9.08 -11.32 7.17
C GLU A 136 -7.99 -10.43 7.75
N ASN A 137 -7.73 -10.57 9.05
CA ASN A 137 -6.69 -9.82 9.74
C ASN A 137 -6.08 -10.64 10.87
N TYR A 138 -4.84 -10.29 11.21
CA TYR A 138 -4.13 -10.79 12.37
C TYR A 138 -3.42 -9.61 13.04
N GLU A 139 -3.64 -9.43 14.35
CA GLU A 139 -3.01 -8.32 15.08
C GLU A 139 -1.48 -8.45 15.10
N GLY A 140 -0.96 -9.67 15.07
CA GLY A 140 0.43 -9.97 15.38
C GLY A 140 0.62 -10.31 16.87
N ASP A 141 1.64 -11.09 17.18
CA ASP A 141 2.01 -11.48 18.53
C ASP A 141 3.51 -11.31 18.76
N ASN A 142 4.09 -12.06 19.70
CA ASN A 142 5.53 -11.98 19.99
C ASN A 142 6.39 -12.76 18.99
N TYR A 143 5.78 -13.55 18.11
CA TYR A 143 6.45 -14.44 17.16
C TYR A 143 6.19 -14.02 15.72
N GLU A 144 4.98 -13.57 15.41
CA GLU A 144 4.52 -13.25 14.07
C GLU A 144 4.01 -11.82 13.98
N GLU A 145 4.34 -11.16 12.87
CA GLU A 145 3.86 -9.81 12.58
C GLU A 145 2.37 -9.81 12.23
N GLY A 146 1.72 -8.67 12.49
CA GLY A 146 0.34 -8.48 12.08
C GLY A 146 0.19 -8.39 10.56
N TYR A 147 -0.99 -8.71 10.07
CA TYR A 147 -1.33 -8.54 8.67
C TYR A 147 -2.80 -8.24 8.46
N VAL A 148 -3.10 -7.71 7.28
CA VAL A 148 -4.46 -7.55 6.76
C VAL A 148 -4.51 -8.13 5.35
N SER A 149 -5.62 -8.77 5.01
CA SER A 149 -5.84 -9.29 3.67
C SER A 149 -7.32 -9.28 3.28
N THR A 150 -7.58 -9.61 2.03
CA THR A 150 -8.94 -9.81 1.55
C THR A 150 -9.07 -11.01 0.61
N LYS A 151 -10.15 -11.78 0.78
CA LYS A 151 -10.62 -12.75 -0.22
C LYS A 151 -11.88 -12.27 -0.94
N SER A 152 -12.53 -11.22 -0.44
CA SER A 152 -13.70 -10.61 -1.05
C SER A 152 -13.44 -10.03 -2.44
N LYS A 153 -14.52 -9.72 -3.16
CA LYS A 153 -14.46 -8.96 -4.42
C LYS A 153 -14.14 -7.48 -4.22
N TYR A 154 -14.24 -6.94 -3.01
CA TYR A 154 -14.07 -5.51 -2.72
C TYR A 154 -12.59 -5.16 -2.63
N LYS A 155 -11.95 -5.20 -3.80
CA LYS A 155 -10.54 -4.88 -4.00
C LYS A 155 -10.33 -4.34 -5.41
N ILE A 156 -9.68 -3.20 -5.50
CA ILE A 156 -9.49 -2.46 -6.75
C ILE A 156 -8.03 -2.05 -6.82
N LYS A 157 -7.39 -2.33 -7.95
CA LYS A 157 -6.06 -1.82 -8.28
C LYS A 157 -6.20 -0.65 -9.26
N LEU A 158 -5.25 0.28 -9.17
CA LEU A 158 -5.18 1.41 -10.08
C LEU A 158 -4.12 1.17 -11.15
N SER A 159 -4.47 1.51 -12.39
CA SER A 159 -3.49 1.68 -13.46
C SER A 159 -2.54 2.82 -13.13
N PRO A 160 -1.36 2.91 -13.79
CA PRO A 160 -0.43 4.01 -13.57
C PRO A 160 -1.08 5.40 -13.70
N LYS A 161 -1.95 5.56 -14.70
CA LYS A 161 -2.62 6.84 -14.98
C LYS A 161 -3.67 7.21 -13.92
N GLU A 162 -4.48 6.24 -13.50
CA GLU A 162 -5.46 6.43 -12.43
C GLU A 162 -4.78 6.74 -11.09
N ALA A 163 -3.64 6.09 -10.82
CA ALA A 163 -2.90 6.26 -9.57
C ALA A 163 -2.32 7.68 -9.43
N GLU A 164 -1.91 8.33 -10.52
CA GLU A 164 -1.45 9.73 -10.52
C GLU A 164 -2.50 10.71 -9.97
N GLU A 165 -3.80 10.38 -10.09
CA GLU A 165 -4.90 11.21 -9.61
C GLU A 165 -5.22 10.99 -8.11
N MET A 166 -4.68 9.93 -7.49
CA MET A 166 -4.95 9.54 -6.11
C MET A 166 -3.77 9.79 -5.16
N LEU A 167 -3.33 11.05 -5.03
CA LEU A 167 -2.30 11.42 -4.07
C LEU A 167 -2.79 11.19 -2.63
N PHE A 168 -2.07 10.36 -1.87
CA PHE A 168 -2.42 9.99 -0.49
C PHE A 168 -2.54 11.20 0.43
N TRP A 169 -1.64 12.18 0.26
CA TRP A 169 -1.60 13.38 1.09
C TRP A 169 -2.70 14.41 0.75
N SER A 170 -3.51 14.16 -0.29
CA SER A 170 -4.76 14.90 -0.50
C SER A 170 -5.82 14.50 0.54
N TYR A 171 -5.79 13.26 1.03
CA TYR A 171 -6.75 12.73 2.01
C TYR A 171 -6.22 12.79 3.45
N HIS A 172 -4.93 12.57 3.65
CA HIS A 172 -4.32 12.45 4.96
C HIS A 172 -3.48 13.65 5.36
N ALA A 173 -3.52 14.00 6.65
CA ALA A 173 -2.69 15.03 7.27
C ALA A 173 -2.14 14.49 8.60
N ASN A 174 -0.90 14.84 8.94
CA ASN A 174 -0.31 14.47 10.22
C ASN A 174 -0.93 15.29 11.35
N GLU A 175 -1.33 14.66 12.47
CA GLU A 175 -1.94 15.36 13.62
C GLU A 175 -1.09 16.54 14.12
N ASN A 176 0.22 16.35 14.25
CA ASN A 176 1.13 17.36 14.80
C ASN A 176 1.64 18.38 13.75
N GLN A 177 1.56 18.04 12.46
CA GLN A 177 2.08 18.86 11.35
C GLN A 177 1.16 18.71 10.13
N PRO A 178 -0.07 19.22 10.19
CA PRO A 178 -1.10 18.94 9.20
C PRO A 178 -0.75 19.48 7.81
N GLU A 179 0.06 20.53 7.73
CA GLU A 179 0.52 21.18 6.51
C GLU A 179 1.74 20.51 5.87
N VAL A 180 2.22 19.38 6.41
CA VAL A 180 3.45 18.73 5.90
C VAL A 180 3.15 17.31 5.45
N ALA A 181 3.26 17.09 4.13
CA ALA A 181 3.25 15.76 3.52
C ALA A 181 4.52 14.99 3.90
N ARG A 182 4.45 14.23 5.00
CA ARG A 182 5.60 13.50 5.54
C ARG A 182 5.20 12.20 6.21
N TRP A 183 5.72 11.08 5.72
CA TRP A 183 5.50 9.77 6.35
C TRP A 183 6.39 9.51 7.57
N SER A 184 7.63 10.00 7.58
CA SER A 184 8.61 9.73 8.64
C SER A 184 8.83 8.22 8.84
N SER A 185 8.76 7.73 10.09
CA SER A 185 8.95 6.34 10.48
C SER A 185 7.67 5.49 10.35
N GLY A 186 7.83 4.17 10.40
CA GLY A 186 6.73 3.21 10.34
C GLY A 186 6.34 2.81 8.92
N LEU A 187 5.67 1.66 8.83
CA LEU A 187 5.23 1.05 7.57
C LEU A 187 3.74 1.25 7.30
N HIS A 188 3.00 1.79 8.27
CA HIS A 188 1.57 2.04 8.12
C HIS A 188 1.13 3.30 8.87
N ARG A 189 -0.04 3.81 8.49
CA ARG A 189 -0.75 4.90 9.13
C ARG A 189 -2.21 4.54 9.28
N TYR A 190 -2.81 5.00 10.37
CA TYR A 190 -4.25 4.89 10.55
C TYR A 190 -4.96 6.16 10.10
N PHE A 191 -6.18 6.00 9.62
CA PHE A 191 -7.05 7.09 9.20
C PHE A 191 -8.51 6.76 9.51
N ASN A 192 -9.34 7.80 9.59
CA ASN A 192 -10.74 7.67 10.01
C ASN A 192 -11.66 7.26 8.85
N ASP A 193 -12.95 7.07 9.14
CA ASP A 193 -13.91 6.64 8.12
C ASP A 193 -14.32 7.73 7.15
N GLU A 194 -14.27 9.00 7.54
CA GLU A 194 -14.54 10.11 6.62
C GLU A 194 -13.48 10.14 5.50
N GLN A 195 -12.21 9.95 5.86
CA GLN A 195 -11.10 9.82 4.91
C GLN A 195 -11.26 8.59 4.02
N ALA A 196 -11.77 7.47 4.55
CA ALA A 196 -12.07 6.28 3.74
C ALA A 196 -13.18 6.56 2.71
N ILE A 197 -14.26 7.25 3.11
CA ILE A 197 -15.33 7.65 2.20
C ILE A 197 -14.80 8.62 1.12
N GLN A 198 -13.95 9.58 1.48
CA GLN A 198 -13.32 10.48 0.50
C GLN A 198 -12.49 9.71 -0.54
N ILE A 199 -11.69 8.73 -0.10
CA ILE A 199 -10.91 7.87 -1.00
C ILE A 199 -11.82 7.04 -1.92
N LEU A 200 -12.87 6.42 -1.37
CA LEU A 200 -13.78 5.56 -2.14
C LEU A 200 -14.65 6.35 -3.13
N ARG A 201 -15.02 7.60 -2.81
CA ARG A 201 -15.70 8.51 -3.76
C ARG A 201 -14.81 8.82 -4.96
N ASP A 202 -13.58 9.26 -4.71
CA ASP A 202 -12.64 9.58 -5.78
C ASP A 202 -12.31 8.33 -6.61
N LEU A 203 -12.18 7.17 -5.97
CA LEU A 203 -12.01 5.90 -6.65
C LEU A 203 -13.20 5.59 -7.58
N ALA A 204 -14.44 5.76 -7.12
CA ALA A 204 -15.63 5.57 -7.96
C ALA A 204 -15.67 6.53 -9.15
N LEU A 205 -15.27 7.80 -8.95
CA LEU A 205 -15.17 8.78 -10.03
C LEU A 205 -14.10 8.40 -11.06
N ILE A 206 -12.93 7.97 -10.60
CA ILE A 206 -11.81 7.54 -11.45
C ILE A 206 -12.16 6.29 -12.26
N LYS A 207 -12.92 5.36 -11.66
CA LYS A 207 -13.34 4.12 -12.30
C LYS A 207 -14.56 4.26 -13.21
N LYS A 208 -15.14 5.45 -13.32
CA LYS A 208 -16.25 5.71 -14.23
C LYS A 208 -15.88 5.38 -15.68
N ASP A 209 -16.79 4.75 -16.40
CA ASP A 209 -16.62 4.29 -17.78
C ASP A 209 -15.50 3.23 -17.96
N THR A 210 -15.07 2.58 -16.87
CA THR A 210 -14.11 1.46 -16.86
C THR A 210 -14.77 0.12 -16.51
N GLU A 211 -14.03 -0.98 -16.65
CA GLU A 211 -14.52 -2.31 -16.25
C GLU A 211 -14.82 -2.45 -14.74
N ASP A 212 -14.25 -1.55 -13.90
CA ASP A 212 -14.41 -1.57 -12.45
C ASP A 212 -15.47 -0.57 -11.92
N GLU A 213 -16.21 0.13 -12.79
CA GLU A 213 -17.18 1.17 -12.38
C GLU A 213 -18.20 0.66 -11.35
N GLU A 214 -18.93 -0.40 -11.71
CA GLU A 214 -19.96 -1.00 -10.84
C GLU A 214 -19.37 -1.45 -9.50
N LEU A 215 -18.18 -2.06 -9.54
CA LEU A 215 -17.51 -2.52 -8.32
C LEU A 215 -17.10 -1.35 -7.43
N ALA A 216 -16.58 -0.26 -7.99
CA ALA A 216 -16.16 0.92 -7.23
C ALA A 216 -17.35 1.62 -6.57
N GLU A 217 -18.47 1.76 -7.28
CA GLU A 217 -19.71 2.29 -6.72
C GLU A 217 -20.28 1.40 -5.61
N GLU A 218 -20.37 0.08 -5.86
CA GLU A 218 -20.84 -0.88 -4.88
C GLU A 218 -19.95 -0.87 -3.62
N PHE A 219 -18.64 -0.79 -3.80
CA PHE A 219 -17.68 -0.76 -2.69
C PHE A 219 -17.86 0.49 -1.82
N LEU A 220 -18.04 1.68 -2.42
CA LEU A 220 -18.36 2.91 -1.69
C LEU A 220 -19.65 2.75 -0.87
N GLN A 221 -20.73 2.25 -1.49
CA GLN A 221 -22.03 2.08 -0.84
C GLN A 221 -21.95 1.08 0.32
N LEU A 222 -21.30 -0.07 0.11
CA LEU A 222 -21.11 -1.08 1.14
C LEU A 222 -20.34 -0.49 2.32
N PHE A 223 -19.21 0.18 2.07
CA PHE A 223 -18.37 0.74 3.14
C PHE A 223 -19.13 1.79 3.95
N ALA A 224 -19.93 2.63 3.30
CA ALA A 224 -20.79 3.59 3.97
C ALA A 224 -21.85 2.90 4.83
N GLN A 225 -22.50 1.86 4.30
CA GLN A 225 -23.54 1.11 4.99
C GLN A 225 -23.00 0.40 6.25
N ILE A 226 -21.89 -0.34 6.15
CA ILE A 226 -21.33 -1.11 7.28
C ILE A 226 -20.82 -0.20 8.40
N ASN A 227 -20.45 1.04 8.07
CA ASN A 227 -19.97 2.03 9.05
C ASN A 227 -21.06 3.05 9.45
N ALA A 228 -22.29 2.90 8.96
CA ALA A 228 -23.41 3.80 9.21
C ALA A 228 -23.12 5.28 8.91
N ILE A 229 -22.44 5.55 7.80
CA ILE A 229 -22.06 6.90 7.37
C ILE A 229 -22.98 7.33 6.24
N ASN A 230 -23.59 8.50 6.38
CA ASN A 230 -24.24 9.14 5.25
C ASN A 230 -23.16 9.73 4.34
N ILE A 231 -22.99 9.14 3.14
CA ILE A 231 -22.03 9.60 2.15
C ILE A 231 -22.14 11.11 2.02
N ASP A 232 -23.29 11.68 1.66
CA ASP A 232 -23.48 13.11 1.36
C ASP A 232 -23.11 14.08 2.50
N SER A 233 -22.99 13.59 3.74
CA SER A 233 -22.57 14.39 4.89
C SER A 233 -21.06 14.49 5.08
N VAL A 234 -20.29 13.61 4.43
CA VAL A 234 -18.83 13.63 4.49
C VAL A 234 -18.30 14.81 3.69
N GLY A 235 -17.57 15.69 4.37
CA GLY A 235 -16.97 16.89 3.80
C GLY A 235 -15.87 16.60 2.78
N GLU A 236 -15.37 17.68 2.18
CA GLU A 236 -14.27 17.63 1.22
C GLU A 236 -12.95 17.18 1.85
N LYS A 237 -12.05 16.72 0.97
CA LYS A 237 -10.68 16.35 1.31
C LYS A 237 -10.00 17.46 2.09
N ASN A 238 -9.27 17.11 3.14
CA ASN A 238 -8.59 18.05 4.02
C ASN A 238 -7.19 17.54 4.42
N GLY A 239 -6.52 16.84 3.51
CA GLY A 239 -5.16 16.36 3.68
C GLY A 239 -4.12 17.47 3.55
N ALA A 240 -2.86 17.11 3.79
CA ALA A 240 -1.74 18.05 3.79
C ALA A 240 -1.55 18.81 2.47
N LEU A 241 -1.91 18.23 1.32
CA LEU A 241 -1.81 18.94 0.03
C LEU A 241 -2.92 19.96 -0.16
N ILE A 242 -4.13 19.64 0.29
CA ILE A 242 -5.29 20.54 0.14
C ILE A 242 -5.15 21.76 1.05
N ARG A 243 -4.61 21.58 2.25
CA ARG A 243 -4.47 22.67 3.21
C ARG A 243 -3.39 23.69 2.84
N ASN A 244 -2.34 23.24 2.15
CA ASN A 244 -1.26 24.11 1.64
C ASN A 244 -1.67 24.94 0.40
N GLU A 245 -2.80 24.62 -0.22
CA GLU A 245 -3.34 25.37 -1.37
C GLU A 245 -4.23 26.56 -0.93
N ILE A 246 -4.47 26.71 0.38
CA ILE A 246 -5.25 27.80 1.02
C ILE A 246 -4.31 28.79 1.69
#